data_AF-A0A3Q4MQI8-F1
#
_entry.id   AF-A0A3Q4MQI8-F1
#
_cell.length_a   1.000
_cell.length_b   1.000
_cell.length_c   1.000
_cell.angle_alpha   90.00
_cell.angle_beta   90.00
_cell.angle_gamma   90.00
#
_symmetry.space_group_name_H-M   'P 1'
#
loop_
_entity.id
_entity.type
_entity.pdbx_description
1 polymer ?
#
loop_
_entity_poly.entity_id
_entity_poly.type
_entity_poly.pdbx_seq_one_letter_code
_entity_poly.pdbx_strand_id
1 'polypeptide(L)'
;MARSSICFAECPRKTGLPREVVKWLQTLDLAFYPLNVRRDFSSGYLVAQIFSHYYPRDFSLHSYDRGTSLSAKQWNWSQIERSLEKRNLYLKKEAIDGTIHCKPGAAELLVLEVYTILSKGRYVEPDFTDEEYQNLLPSLARSTASKAIKNNLTATEIKAVPDISTNQRKAENILRRHLEHKAAERILNPGRFKVKPSSSPQSCSTKPDG
;
A
#
# COMPACT_ATOMS: atom_id res chain seq x y z
N MET A 1 14.66 -50.73 19.50
CA MET A 1 14.89 -49.37 20.03
C MET A 1 14.37 -48.37 19.01
N ALA A 2 13.16 -47.83 19.23
CA ALA A 2 12.59 -46.79 18.39
C ALA A 2 13.19 -45.44 18.79
N ARG A 3 13.77 -44.73 17.83
CA ARG A 3 14.10 -43.31 17.98
C ARG A 3 13.10 -42.52 17.15
N SER A 4 12.08 -42.03 17.84
CA SER A 4 11.11 -41.07 17.35
C SER A 4 11.82 -39.76 17.05
N SER A 5 12.06 -39.47 15.78
CA SER A 5 12.45 -38.13 15.34
C SER A 5 11.18 -37.31 15.20
N ILE A 6 11.02 -36.36 16.11
CA ILE A 6 9.97 -35.36 16.13
C ILE A 6 10.09 -34.54 14.84
N CYS A 7 9.17 -34.74 13.90
CA CYS A 7 8.97 -33.83 12.78
C CYS A 7 8.43 -32.51 13.35
N PHE A 8 9.31 -31.53 13.55
CA PHE A 8 8.88 -30.15 13.68
C PHE A 8 8.19 -29.78 12.37
N ALA A 9 6.87 -29.57 12.46
CA ALA A 9 6.10 -28.95 11.41
C ALA A 9 6.81 -27.65 11.01
N GLU A 10 7.34 -27.60 9.78
CA GLU A 10 7.87 -26.37 9.22
C GLU A 10 6.70 -25.39 9.12
N CYS A 11 6.74 -24.34 9.94
CA CYS A 11 5.85 -23.18 9.82
C CYS A 11 5.83 -22.70 8.35
N PRO A 12 4.68 -22.26 7.82
CA PRO A 12 4.59 -21.77 6.44
C PRO A 12 5.60 -20.64 6.27
N ARG A 13 6.62 -20.88 5.44
CA ARG A 13 7.71 -19.93 5.20
C ARG A 13 7.09 -18.62 4.72
N LYS A 14 7.39 -17.52 5.45
CA LYS A 14 7.06 -16.15 5.05
C LYS A 14 7.38 -16.01 3.56
N THR A 15 6.44 -15.53 2.76
CA THR A 15 6.47 -15.48 1.29
C THR A 15 7.62 -14.66 0.69
N GLY A 16 8.57 -14.17 1.50
CA GLY A 16 9.68 -13.30 1.09
C GLY A 16 9.23 -11.89 0.65
N LEU A 17 7.94 -11.71 0.37
CA LEU A 17 7.35 -10.47 -0.12
C LEU A 17 7.04 -9.49 1.02
N PRO A 18 7.24 -8.17 0.81
CA PRO A 18 6.76 -7.16 1.73
C PRO A 18 5.24 -7.23 1.94
N ARG A 19 4.78 -6.83 3.13
CA ARG A 19 3.35 -6.87 3.50
C ARG A 19 2.46 -6.10 2.51
N GLU A 20 2.95 -4.98 1.99
CA GLU A 20 2.21 -4.16 1.03
C GLU A 20 1.98 -4.90 -0.28
N VAL A 21 3.00 -5.60 -0.79
CA VAL A 21 2.89 -6.42 -2.00
C VAL A 21 1.91 -7.56 -1.77
N VAL A 22 1.93 -8.18 -0.59
CA VAL A 22 0.98 -9.22 -0.21
C VAL A 22 -0.46 -8.68 -0.20
N LYS A 23 -0.69 -7.53 0.43
CA LYS A 23 -2.02 -6.87 0.41
C LYS A 23 -2.45 -6.53 -1.01
N TRP A 24 -1.56 -5.99 -1.82
CA TRP A 24 -1.83 -5.68 -3.22
C TRP A 24 -2.24 -6.93 -4.00
N LEU A 25 -1.50 -8.04 -3.89
CA LEU A 25 -1.87 -9.31 -4.52
C LEU A 25 -3.26 -9.80 -4.08
N GLN A 26 -3.65 -9.58 -2.82
CA GLN A 26 -4.99 -9.91 -2.32
C GLN A 26 -6.10 -9.06 -2.94
N THR A 27 -5.81 -7.83 -3.39
CA THR A 27 -6.80 -6.97 -4.05
C THR A 27 -7.11 -7.38 -5.50
N LEU A 28 -6.24 -8.16 -6.14
CA LEU A 28 -6.34 -8.50 -7.57
C LEU A 28 -7.32 -9.63 -7.90
N ASP A 29 -8.00 -10.19 -6.89
CA ASP A 29 -8.92 -11.34 -7.01
C ASP A 29 -8.37 -12.46 -7.93
N LEU A 30 -7.14 -12.87 -7.63
CA LEU A 30 -6.43 -13.91 -8.38
C LEU A 30 -7.15 -15.25 -8.22
N ALA A 31 -7.10 -16.09 -9.26
CA ALA A 31 -7.78 -17.40 -9.25
C ALA A 31 -7.30 -18.31 -8.11
N PHE A 32 -6.07 -18.10 -7.64
CA PHE A 32 -5.58 -18.62 -6.37
C PHE A 32 -4.51 -17.69 -5.80
N TYR A 33 -4.36 -17.70 -4.48
CA TYR A 33 -3.32 -16.96 -3.80
C TYR A 33 -2.00 -17.77 -3.78
N PRO A 34 -0.85 -17.18 -4.19
CA PRO A 34 0.42 -17.91 -4.26
C PRO A 34 0.94 -18.24 -2.85
N LEU A 35 0.99 -19.53 -2.53
CA LEU A 35 1.56 -20.03 -1.27
C LEU A 35 3.08 -20.21 -1.38
N ASN A 36 3.58 -20.49 -2.59
CA ASN A 36 4.99 -20.62 -2.89
C ASN A 36 5.34 -19.72 -4.07
N VAL A 37 5.68 -18.47 -3.77
CA VAL A 37 5.97 -17.41 -4.76
C VAL A 37 6.95 -17.90 -5.84
N ARG A 38 8.04 -18.58 -5.44
CA ARG A 38 9.03 -19.10 -6.40
C ARG A 38 8.45 -20.09 -7.41
N ARG A 39 7.66 -21.05 -6.93
CA ARG A 39 7.06 -22.07 -7.80
C ARG A 39 5.92 -21.48 -8.62
N ASP A 40 5.02 -20.76 -7.96
CA ASP A 40 3.74 -20.35 -8.50
C ASP A 40 3.89 -19.22 -9.55
N PHE A 41 4.92 -18.37 -9.44
CA PHE A 41 5.26 -17.37 -10.45
C PHE A 41 6.15 -17.90 -11.59
N SER A 42 6.80 -19.06 -11.42
CA SER A 42 7.77 -19.56 -12.41
C SER A 42 7.17 -19.80 -13.80
N SER A 43 5.89 -20.20 -13.87
CA SER A 43 5.21 -20.46 -15.15
C SER A 43 4.88 -19.20 -15.95
N GLY A 44 4.91 -18.02 -15.33
CA GLY A 44 4.44 -16.78 -15.94
C GLY A 44 2.91 -16.65 -16.00
N TYR A 45 2.14 -17.73 -15.82
CA TYR A 45 0.67 -17.67 -15.87
C TYR A 45 0.09 -16.70 -14.83
N LEU A 46 0.60 -16.75 -13.59
CA LEU A 46 0.13 -15.85 -12.53
C LEU A 46 0.49 -14.39 -12.84
N VAL A 47 1.64 -14.14 -13.47
CA VAL A 47 2.06 -12.80 -13.92
C VAL A 47 1.13 -12.31 -15.04
N ALA A 48 0.81 -13.18 -16.00
CA ALA A 48 -0.15 -12.87 -17.04
C ALA A 48 -1.54 -12.56 -16.46
N GLN A 49 -1.98 -13.28 -15.41
CA GLN A 49 -3.21 -12.99 -14.70
C GLN A 49 -3.19 -11.61 -14.04
N ILE A 50 -2.12 -11.28 -13.32
CA ILE A 50 -1.93 -9.95 -12.73
C ILE A 50 -2.02 -8.87 -13.82
N PHE A 51 -1.30 -9.01 -14.93
CA PHE A 51 -1.36 -8.04 -16.02
C PHE A 51 -2.72 -8.01 -16.74
N SER A 52 -3.45 -9.13 -16.83
CA SER A 52 -4.80 -9.18 -17.40
C SER A 52 -5.81 -8.33 -16.62
N HIS A 53 -5.62 -8.19 -15.30
CA HIS A 53 -6.45 -7.31 -14.47
C HIS A 53 -6.32 -5.84 -14.89
N TYR A 54 -5.11 -5.40 -15.26
CA TYR A 54 -4.83 -4.01 -15.68
C TYR A 54 -4.99 -3.78 -17.18
N TYR A 55 -4.66 -4.80 -17.98
CA TYR A 55 -4.58 -4.74 -19.45
C TYR A 55 -5.27 -5.96 -20.10
N PRO A 56 -6.59 -6.12 -19.91
CA PRO A 56 -7.31 -7.33 -20.34
C PRO A 56 -7.28 -7.55 -21.86
N ARG A 57 -7.07 -6.48 -22.65
CA ARG A 57 -6.98 -6.56 -24.11
C ARG A 57 -5.66 -7.14 -24.62
N ASP A 58 -4.56 -6.97 -23.88
CA ASP A 58 -3.24 -7.44 -24.30
C ASP A 58 -2.86 -8.76 -23.65
N PHE A 59 -3.39 -9.03 -22.46
CA PHE A 59 -3.11 -10.24 -21.69
C PHE A 59 -4.34 -11.14 -21.65
N SER A 60 -4.58 -11.85 -22.75
CA SER A 60 -5.65 -12.85 -22.79
C SER A 60 -5.21 -14.14 -22.13
N LEU A 61 -5.86 -14.52 -21.02
CA LEU A 61 -5.51 -15.70 -20.23
C LEU A 61 -5.61 -17.03 -20.99
N HIS A 62 -6.42 -17.11 -22.05
CA HIS A 62 -6.49 -18.31 -22.90
C HIS A 62 -5.20 -18.55 -23.69
N SER A 63 -4.36 -17.53 -23.83
CA SER A 63 -3.10 -17.58 -24.55
C SER A 63 -1.93 -17.99 -23.67
N TYR A 64 -2.16 -18.37 -22.41
CA TYR A 64 -1.09 -18.76 -21.50
C TYR A 64 -1.32 -20.17 -20.96
N ASP A 65 -0.26 -20.98 -20.99
CA ASP A 65 -0.29 -22.35 -20.48
C ASP A 65 -0.11 -22.35 -18.95
N ARG A 66 -0.82 -23.24 -18.25
CA ARG A 66 -0.61 -23.51 -16.82
C ARG A 66 0.47 -24.57 -16.56
N GLY A 67 1.01 -25.17 -17.62
CA GLY A 67 2.03 -26.20 -17.59
C GLY A 67 3.33 -25.76 -16.90
N THR A 68 4.06 -26.75 -16.40
CA THR A 68 5.29 -26.56 -15.61
C THR A 68 6.56 -26.92 -16.39
N SER A 69 6.44 -27.38 -17.64
CA SER A 69 7.59 -27.70 -18.50
C SER A 69 8.38 -26.45 -18.87
N LEU A 70 9.71 -26.58 -19.00
CA LEU A 70 10.57 -25.42 -19.29
C LEU A 70 10.17 -24.71 -20.59
N SER A 71 9.80 -25.47 -21.63
CA SER A 71 9.33 -24.91 -22.91
C SER A 71 8.04 -24.09 -22.75
N ALA A 72 7.07 -24.58 -21.97
CA ALA A 72 5.84 -23.84 -21.70
C ALA A 72 6.13 -22.55 -20.91
N LYS A 73 7.01 -22.60 -19.91
CA LYS A 73 7.45 -21.40 -19.16
C LYS A 73 8.08 -20.38 -20.09
N GLN A 74 9.06 -20.78 -20.89
CA GLN A 74 9.77 -19.89 -21.81
C GLN A 74 8.80 -19.26 -22.83
N TRP A 75 7.86 -20.05 -23.34
CA TRP A 75 6.85 -19.56 -24.27
C TRP A 75 5.94 -18.51 -23.63
N ASN A 76 5.39 -18.80 -22.44
CA ASN A 76 4.58 -17.83 -21.68
C ASN A 76 5.34 -16.52 -21.42
N TRP A 77 6.59 -16.62 -20.95
CA TRP A 77 7.42 -15.45 -20.66
C TRP A 77 7.72 -14.61 -21.90
N SER A 78 8.00 -15.23 -23.05
CA SER A 78 8.16 -14.53 -24.32
C SER A 78 6.89 -13.78 -24.75
N GLN A 79 5.71 -14.36 -24.51
CA GLN A 79 4.43 -13.68 -24.78
C GLN A 79 4.19 -12.50 -23.82
N ILE A 80 4.57 -12.64 -22.55
CA ILE A 80 4.49 -11.55 -21.56
C ILE A 80 5.40 -10.39 -21.99
N GLU A 81 6.67 -10.65 -22.30
CA GLU A 81 7.63 -9.62 -22.73
C GLU A 81 7.11 -8.85 -23.94
N ARG A 82 6.65 -9.56 -24.99
CA ARG A 82 6.08 -8.94 -26.19
C ARG A 82 4.87 -8.06 -25.90
N SER A 83 4.04 -8.46 -24.93
CA SER A 83 2.84 -7.70 -24.54
C SER A 83 3.20 -6.46 -23.70
N LEU A 84 4.25 -6.55 -22.89
CA LEU A 84 4.80 -5.40 -22.14
C LEU A 84 5.49 -4.38 -23.05
N GLU A 85 6.24 -4.85 -24.06
CA GLU A 85 6.91 -3.99 -25.04
C GLU A 85 5.94 -3.09 -25.80
N LYS A 86 4.76 -3.60 -26.17
CA LYS A 86 3.67 -2.81 -26.78
C LYS A 86 3.23 -1.63 -25.91
N ARG A 87 3.48 -1.70 -24.60
CA ARG A 87 3.12 -0.68 -23.60
C ARG A 87 4.33 0.11 -23.10
N ASN A 88 5.51 -0.08 -23.70
CA ASN A 88 6.77 0.52 -23.26
C ASN A 88 7.11 0.20 -21.79
N LEU A 89 6.77 -1.02 -21.36
CA LEU A 89 7.07 -1.56 -20.04
C LEU A 89 8.12 -2.67 -20.16
N TYR A 90 9.03 -2.74 -19.19
CA TYR A 90 10.14 -3.68 -19.20
C TYR A 90 10.37 -4.25 -17.82
N LEU A 91 10.59 -5.56 -17.75
CA LEU A 91 11.04 -6.28 -16.57
C LEU A 91 12.50 -6.67 -16.76
N LYS A 92 13.28 -6.78 -15.68
CA LYS A 92 14.68 -7.20 -15.80
C LYS A 92 14.78 -8.63 -16.31
N LYS A 93 15.61 -8.85 -17.33
CA LYS A 93 15.80 -10.17 -17.94
C LYS A 93 16.35 -11.17 -16.95
N GLU A 94 17.22 -10.73 -16.03
CA GLU A 94 17.79 -11.55 -14.97
C GLU A 94 16.72 -12.02 -13.98
N ALA A 95 15.73 -11.17 -13.68
CA ALA A 95 14.61 -11.52 -12.82
C ALA A 95 13.67 -12.53 -13.49
N ILE A 96 13.40 -12.36 -14.78
CA ILE A 96 12.62 -13.32 -15.58
C ILE A 96 13.33 -14.68 -15.63
N ASP A 97 14.60 -14.72 -16.07
CA ASP A 97 15.39 -15.95 -16.17
C ASP A 97 15.47 -16.66 -14.81
N GLY A 98 15.80 -15.92 -13.75
CA GLY A 98 15.84 -16.47 -12.41
C GLY A 98 14.50 -17.03 -11.95
N THR A 99 13.39 -16.38 -12.32
CA THR A 99 12.03 -16.85 -11.97
C THR A 99 11.66 -18.13 -12.72
N ILE A 100 11.97 -18.23 -14.03
CA ILE A 100 11.76 -19.45 -14.83
C ILE A 100 12.44 -20.66 -14.17
N HIS A 101 13.67 -20.44 -13.71
CA HIS A 101 14.53 -21.43 -13.06
C HIS A 101 14.30 -21.56 -11.54
N CYS A 102 13.27 -20.92 -10.97
CA CYS A 102 12.97 -20.93 -9.54
C CYS A 102 14.16 -20.54 -8.65
N LYS A 103 15.09 -19.70 -9.12
CA LYS A 103 16.24 -19.23 -8.34
C LYS A 103 15.74 -18.47 -7.10
N PRO A 104 16.39 -18.65 -5.92
CA PRO A 104 15.96 -17.97 -4.70
C PRO A 104 16.07 -16.44 -4.86
N GLY A 105 15.03 -15.71 -4.46
CA GLY A 105 14.98 -14.24 -4.54
C GLY A 105 14.56 -13.68 -5.90
N ALA A 106 14.62 -14.47 -6.98
CA ALA A 106 14.31 -13.97 -8.32
C ALA A 106 12.82 -13.68 -8.51
N ALA A 107 11.96 -14.59 -8.05
CA ALA A 107 10.52 -14.41 -8.13
C ALA A 107 10.06 -13.24 -7.26
N GLU A 108 10.64 -13.09 -6.07
CA GLU A 108 10.35 -11.99 -5.15
C GLU A 108 10.73 -10.63 -5.75
N LEU A 109 11.91 -10.52 -6.35
CA LEU A 109 12.35 -9.32 -7.08
C LEU A 109 11.43 -9.01 -8.26
N LEU A 110 11.06 -10.03 -9.03
CA LEU A 110 10.14 -9.89 -10.15
C LEU A 110 8.77 -9.37 -9.70
N VAL A 111 8.17 -9.93 -8.65
CA VAL A 111 6.88 -9.45 -8.13
C VAL A 111 6.98 -8.00 -7.66
N LEU A 112 8.09 -7.61 -7.03
CA LEU A 112 8.35 -6.22 -6.64
C LEU A 112 8.44 -5.28 -7.86
N GLU A 113 9.10 -5.70 -8.93
CA GLU A 113 9.14 -4.93 -10.18
C GLU A 113 7.76 -4.78 -10.80
N VAL A 114 7.00 -5.88 -10.90
CA VAL A 114 5.63 -5.86 -11.41
C VAL A 114 4.74 -4.94 -10.57
N TYR A 115 4.84 -5.03 -9.23
CA TYR A 115 4.15 -4.12 -8.31
C TYR A 115 4.51 -2.66 -8.59
N THR A 116 5.80 -2.35 -8.74
CA THR A 116 6.28 -0.98 -8.97
C THR A 116 5.76 -0.42 -10.30
N ILE A 117 5.78 -1.25 -11.35
CA ILE A 117 5.31 -0.89 -12.69
C ILE A 117 3.80 -0.63 -12.69
N LEU A 118 3.03 -1.54 -12.10
CA LEU A 118 1.56 -1.50 -12.16
C LEU A 118 0.95 -0.51 -11.17
N SER A 119 1.58 -0.33 -10.01
CA SER A 119 1.13 0.63 -8.99
C SER A 119 1.56 2.08 -9.31
N LYS A 120 2.33 2.31 -10.39
CA LYS A 120 2.72 3.62 -10.94
C LYS A 120 2.98 4.72 -9.88
N GLY A 121 4.18 4.74 -9.31
CA GLY A 121 4.72 5.96 -8.68
C GLY A 121 4.23 6.31 -7.27
N ARG A 122 3.47 5.44 -6.61
CA ARG A 122 3.31 5.50 -5.14
C ARG A 122 4.02 4.31 -4.54
N TYR A 123 5.31 4.48 -4.28
CA TYR A 123 5.82 3.94 -3.04
C TYR A 123 4.95 4.57 -1.94
N VAL A 124 3.97 3.81 -1.47
CA VAL A 124 3.31 4.12 -0.21
C VAL A 124 4.35 3.67 0.80
N GLU A 125 5.22 4.59 1.23
CA GLU A 125 5.96 4.38 2.48
C GLU A 125 4.97 3.78 3.47
N PRO A 126 5.31 2.71 4.20
CA PRO A 126 4.44 2.18 5.22
C PRO A 126 4.00 3.36 6.08
N ASP A 127 2.71 3.70 5.99
CA ASP A 127 2.21 4.85 6.70
C ASP A 127 2.13 4.43 8.16
N PHE A 128 3.18 4.72 8.92
CA PHE A 128 3.23 4.53 10.36
C PHE A 128 2.35 5.54 11.09
N THR A 129 1.53 6.32 10.37
CA THR A 129 0.57 7.22 11.00
C THR A 129 -0.62 6.46 11.59
N ASP A 130 -1.26 7.09 12.56
CA ASP A 130 -2.48 6.57 13.21
C ASP A 130 -3.76 6.81 12.39
N GLU A 131 -3.65 7.18 11.10
CA GLU A 131 -4.79 7.61 10.26
C GLU A 131 -5.90 6.56 10.16
N GLU A 132 -5.56 5.31 9.85
CA GLU A 132 -6.53 4.21 9.73
C GLU A 132 -7.30 4.01 11.05
N TYR A 133 -6.61 4.10 12.18
CA TYR A 133 -7.22 4.02 13.51
C TYR A 133 -8.13 5.23 13.79
N GLN A 134 -7.70 6.46 13.46
CA GLN A 134 -8.52 7.66 13.65
C GLN A 134 -9.80 7.63 12.79
N ASN A 135 -9.76 7.00 11.62
CA ASN A 135 -10.94 6.86 10.74
C ASN A 135 -12.03 5.97 11.34
N LEU A 136 -11.65 4.93 12.08
CA LEU A 136 -12.57 4.02 12.77
C LEU A 136 -13.22 4.67 14.01
N LEU A 137 -12.58 5.69 14.58
CA LEU A 137 -13.07 6.33 15.80
C LEU A 137 -14.25 7.27 15.53
N PRO A 138 -15.24 7.31 16.44
CA PRO A 138 -16.24 8.37 16.48
C PRO A 138 -15.60 9.76 16.57
N SER A 139 -16.25 10.76 16.01
CA SER A 139 -15.67 12.11 15.90
C SER A 139 -15.26 12.78 17.22
N LEU A 140 -15.87 12.40 18.35
CA LEU A 140 -15.49 12.88 19.68
C LEU A 140 -14.24 12.19 20.24
N ALA A 141 -13.95 10.96 19.81
CA ALA A 141 -12.81 10.18 20.27
C ALA A 141 -11.55 10.39 19.42
N ARG A 142 -11.69 11.05 18.26
CA ARG A 142 -10.55 11.37 17.38
C ARG A 142 -9.58 12.34 18.04
N SER A 143 -8.29 12.17 17.73
CA SER A 143 -7.21 13.01 18.23
C SER A 143 -7.36 14.48 17.81
N THR A 144 -7.01 15.42 18.70
CA THR A 144 -6.87 16.83 18.35
C THR A 144 -5.65 17.06 17.44
N ALA A 145 -5.60 18.17 16.71
CA ALA A 145 -4.48 18.49 15.82
C ALA A 145 -3.10 18.37 16.50
N SER A 146 -2.97 18.92 17.72
CA SER A 146 -1.73 18.82 18.49
C SER A 146 -1.37 17.38 18.87
N LYS A 147 -2.37 16.54 19.17
CA LYS A 147 -2.16 15.13 19.50
C LYS A 147 -1.80 14.32 18.25
N ALA A 148 -2.43 14.61 17.11
CA ALA A 148 -2.10 14.00 15.82
C ALA A 148 -0.65 14.28 15.41
N ILE A 149 -0.16 15.51 15.57
CA ILE A 149 1.25 15.82 15.30
C ILE A 149 2.17 15.01 16.23
N LYS A 150 1.89 15.00 17.54
CA LYS A 150 2.71 14.26 18.52
C LYS A 150 2.73 12.75 18.29
N ASN A 151 1.63 12.16 17.84
CA ASN A 151 1.55 10.73 17.59
C ASN A 151 2.30 10.33 16.30
N ASN A 152 2.35 11.23 15.30
CA ASN A 152 2.82 10.92 13.95
C ASN A 152 4.16 11.58 13.57
N LEU A 153 4.75 12.38 14.46
CA LEU A 153 6.06 13.00 14.28
C LEU A 153 6.78 13.05 15.64
N THR A 154 7.63 12.05 15.91
CA THR A 154 8.30 11.93 17.21
C THR A 154 9.49 12.90 17.36
N ALA A 155 9.81 13.29 18.59
CA ALA A 155 10.95 14.18 18.86
C ALA A 155 12.30 13.55 18.44
N THR A 156 12.39 12.22 18.45
CA THR A 156 13.56 11.45 17.97
C THR A 156 13.71 11.53 16.45
N GLU A 157 12.61 11.52 15.69
CA GLU A 157 12.65 11.70 14.23
C GLU A 157 13.14 13.10 13.86
N ILE A 158 12.66 14.14 14.56
CA ILE A 158 13.10 15.53 14.36
C ILE A 158 14.60 15.68 14.64
N LYS A 159 15.12 14.97 15.65
CA LYS A 159 16.56 14.98 15.97
C LYS A 159 17.41 14.19 14.96
N ALA A 160 16.88 13.08 14.44
CA ALA A 160 17.59 12.21 13.49
C ALA A 160 17.74 12.85 12.11
N VAL A 161 16.76 13.64 11.69
CA VAL A 161 16.81 14.42 10.44
C VAL A 161 16.65 15.90 10.81
N PRO A 162 17.75 16.64 11.06
CA PRO A 162 17.69 18.02 11.52
C PRO A 162 17.28 19.02 10.44
N ASP A 163 16.94 18.55 9.23
CA ASP A 163 16.39 19.41 8.20
C ASP A 163 15.00 19.93 8.60
N ILE A 164 14.95 21.23 8.87
CA ILE A 164 13.77 21.94 9.35
C ILE A 164 12.66 21.88 8.30
N SER A 165 13.00 21.99 7.01
CA SER A 165 12.04 22.06 5.91
C SER A 165 11.26 20.75 5.75
N THR A 166 11.94 19.61 5.80
CA THR A 166 11.28 18.30 5.72
C THR A 166 10.39 18.02 6.93
N ASN A 167 10.82 18.36 8.14
CA ASN A 167 10.02 18.18 9.35
C ASN A 167 8.79 19.10 9.38
N GLN A 168 8.94 20.36 8.94
CA GLN A 168 7.81 21.29 8.77
C GLN A 168 6.79 20.74 7.78
N ARG A 169 7.24 20.31 6.60
CA ARG A 169 6.36 19.72 5.58
C ARG A 169 5.60 18.49 6.09
N LYS A 170 6.24 17.65 6.91
CA LYS A 170 5.58 16.51 7.56
C LYS A 170 4.48 16.98 8.54
N ALA A 171 4.78 17.94 9.41
CA ALA A 171 3.82 18.50 10.35
C ALA A 171 2.62 19.16 9.63
N GLU A 172 2.88 19.91 8.56
CA GLU A 172 1.85 20.53 7.73
C GLU A 172 0.94 19.49 7.07
N ASN A 173 1.50 18.39 6.56
CA ASN A 173 0.73 17.30 5.99
C ASN A 173 -0.18 16.62 7.03
N ILE A 174 0.30 16.42 8.26
CA ILE A 174 -0.52 15.87 9.36
C ILE A 174 -1.66 16.83 9.69
N LEU A 175 -1.35 18.13 9.81
CA LEU A 175 -2.35 19.15 10.12
C LEU A 175 -3.43 19.26 9.04
N ARG A 176 -3.02 19.27 7.76
CA ARG A 176 -3.93 19.33 6.62
C ARG A 176 -4.93 18.18 6.63
N ARG A 177 -4.45 16.94 6.77
CA ARG A 177 -5.31 15.75 6.88
C ARG A 177 -6.32 15.87 8.02
N HIS A 178 -5.87 16.35 9.19
CA HIS A 178 -6.76 16.58 10.33
C HIS A 178 -7.88 17.60 10.03
N LEU A 179 -7.55 18.69 9.33
CA LEU A 179 -8.53 19.71 8.94
C LEU A 179 -9.53 19.18 7.92
N GLU A 180 -9.08 18.39 6.94
CA GLU A 180 -9.93 17.73 5.95
C GLU A 180 -10.96 16.80 6.63
N HIS A 181 -10.53 16.00 7.62
CA HIS A 181 -11.44 15.18 8.40
C HIS A 181 -12.48 16.00 9.15
N LYS A 182 -12.08 17.12 9.78
CA LYS A 182 -13.05 18.01 10.45
C LYS A 182 -14.02 18.65 9.45
N ALA A 183 -13.56 19.02 8.26
CA ALA A 183 -14.42 19.56 7.22
C ALA A 183 -15.45 18.51 6.76
N ALA A 184 -15.01 17.27 6.52
CA ALA A 184 -15.88 16.15 6.16
C ALA A 184 -16.95 15.89 7.24
N GLU A 185 -16.56 15.88 8.52
CA GLU A 185 -17.49 15.73 9.64
C GLU A 185 -18.56 16.84 9.68
N ARG A 186 -18.18 18.08 9.36
CA ARG A 186 -19.13 19.21 9.31
C ARG A 186 -20.14 19.07 8.16
N ILE A 187 -19.70 18.53 7.03
CA ILE A 187 -20.56 18.26 5.86
C ILE A 187 -21.56 17.15 6.20
N LEU A 188 -21.11 16.08 6.86
CA LEU A 188 -21.96 14.94 7.22
C LEU A 188 -22.94 15.27 8.36
N ASN A 189 -22.57 16.15 9.29
CA ASN A 189 -23.36 16.46 10.48
C ASN A 189 -23.67 17.96 10.64
N PRO A 190 -24.38 18.61 9.70
CA PRO A 190 -24.58 20.06 9.70
C PRO A 190 -25.38 20.57 10.90
N GLY A 191 -26.31 19.76 11.44
CA GLY A 191 -27.13 20.11 12.61
C GLY A 191 -26.32 20.30 13.90
N ARG A 192 -25.18 19.60 14.04
CA ARG A 192 -24.30 19.66 15.21
C ARG A 192 -23.47 20.94 15.27
N PHE A 193 -23.17 21.54 14.12
CA PHE A 193 -22.24 22.67 13.99
C PHE A 193 -22.92 24.02 13.74
N LYS A 194 -24.25 24.10 13.94
CA LYS A 194 -24.96 25.38 13.94
C LYS A 194 -24.47 26.21 15.12
N VAL A 195 -23.60 27.18 14.84
CA VAL A 195 -23.18 28.21 15.80
C VAL A 195 -24.40 29.10 16.04
N LYS A 196 -24.92 29.12 17.27
CA LYS A 196 -25.89 30.16 17.65
C LYS A 196 -25.16 31.50 17.52
N PRO A 197 -25.72 32.50 16.82
CA PRO A 197 -25.09 33.82 16.76
C PRO A 197 -24.91 34.32 18.18
N SER A 198 -23.67 34.67 18.55
CA SER A 198 -23.40 35.33 19.82
C SER A 198 -24.15 36.65 19.82
N SER A 199 -25.12 36.80 20.71
CA SER A 199 -25.71 38.10 21.02
C SER A 199 -24.58 39.07 21.37
N SER A 200 -24.41 40.10 20.56
CA SER A 200 -23.43 41.18 20.71
C SER A 200 -23.59 41.91 22.05
N PRO A 201 -22.55 42.65 22.50
CA PRO A 201 -22.45 43.13 23.87
C PRO A 201 -23.44 44.26 24.13
N GLN A 202 -24.17 44.19 25.26
CA GLN A 202 -24.83 45.36 25.83
C GLN A 202 -23.76 46.41 26.12
N SER A 203 -23.87 47.55 25.44
CA SER A 203 -23.09 48.76 25.67
C SER A 203 -23.27 49.23 27.12
N CYS A 204 -22.21 49.23 27.92
CA CYS A 204 -22.14 50.01 29.14
C CYS A 204 -22.04 51.49 28.77
N SER A 205 -23.14 52.23 28.94
CA SER A 205 -23.15 53.69 28.85
C SER A 205 -22.35 54.29 30.00
N THR A 206 -21.30 55.03 29.67
CA THR A 206 -20.62 55.96 30.57
C THR A 206 -21.57 57.10 30.94
N LYS A 207 -21.71 57.41 32.23
CA LYS A 207 -22.37 58.63 32.71
C LYS A 207 -21.41 59.83 32.60
N PRO A 208 -21.89 61.04 32.33
CA PRO A 208 -21.05 62.24 32.36
C PRO A 208 -20.90 62.75 33.80
N ASP A 209 -19.71 63.29 34.07
CA ASP A 209 -19.37 63.98 35.31
C ASP A 209 -20.18 65.27 35.48
N GLY A 210 -20.61 65.51 36.72
CA GLY A 210 -21.21 66.74 37.22
C GLY A 210 -20.91 66.89 38.70
#